data_AF-A0A6P3XTG7-F1
#
_entry.id   AF-A0A6P3XTG7-F1
#
_cell.length_a   1.000
_cell.length_b   1.000
_cell.length_c   1.000
_cell.angle_alpha   90.00
_cell.angle_beta   90.00
_cell.angle_gamma   90.00
#
_symmetry.space_group_name_H-M   'P 1'
#
loop_
_entity.id
_entity.type
_entity.pdbx_description
1 polymer ?
#
loop_
_entity_poly.entity_id
_entity_poly.type
_entity_poly.pdbx_seq_one_letter_code
_entity_poly.pdbx_strand_id
1 'polypeptide(L)'
;MIACMEMKAPILQVYRSKQDFELERKNYPRQLCFDHFSILMHRMMLQLCRNRDHLYLKIYLYVFLGFIIGGTFNDMGYDGYKSIYNLGFCFTTVLIFLYIPTLPILLWFPEVLVLVERECFNGWYNISSYFLALTITKIAEQVSSR
;
A
#
# COMPACT_ATOMS: atom_id res chain seq x y z
N MET A 1 35.11 -15.95 -30.91
CA MET A 1 33.90 -16.79 -30.71
C MET A 1 33.82 -17.35 -29.27
N ILE A 2 34.16 -16.57 -28.23
CA ILE A 2 34.30 -17.10 -26.85
C ILE A 2 33.52 -16.28 -25.77
N ALA A 3 32.97 -15.10 -26.08
CA ALA A 3 32.34 -14.24 -25.06
C ALA A 3 30.88 -14.59 -24.66
N CYS A 4 30.30 -15.70 -25.13
CA CYS A 4 28.88 -16.03 -24.87
C CYS A 4 28.66 -16.96 -23.64
N MET A 5 29.72 -17.44 -22.99
CA MET A 5 29.59 -18.47 -21.94
C MET A 5 29.54 -17.96 -20.49
N GLU A 6 30.01 -16.75 -20.17
CA GLU A 6 30.08 -16.29 -18.77
C GLU A 6 28.81 -15.60 -18.24
N MET A 7 27.88 -15.19 -19.10
CA MET A 7 26.61 -14.58 -18.63
C MET A 7 25.55 -15.59 -18.19
N LYS A 8 25.75 -16.90 -18.43
CA LYS A 8 24.69 -17.92 -18.26
C LYS A 8 24.61 -18.52 -16.85
N ALA A 9 25.67 -18.41 -16.05
CA ALA A 9 25.72 -19.04 -14.72
C ALA A 9 24.71 -18.49 -13.70
N PRO A 10 24.56 -17.16 -13.51
CA PRO A 10 23.55 -16.64 -12.58
C PRO A 10 22.13 -16.78 -13.14
N ILE A 11 21.95 -16.65 -14.46
CA ILE A 11 20.63 -16.70 -15.09
C ILE A 11 20.04 -18.11 -15.06
N LEU A 12 20.86 -19.16 -15.25
CA LEU A 12 20.40 -20.54 -15.23
C LEU A 12 19.99 -20.99 -13.82
N GLN A 13 20.68 -20.52 -12.78
CA GLN A 13 20.31 -20.76 -11.38
C GLN A 13 18.96 -20.11 -11.05
N VAL A 14 18.74 -18.87 -11.48
CA VAL A 14 17.45 -18.16 -11.34
C VAL A 14 16.35 -18.85 -12.13
N TYR A 15 16.65 -19.37 -13.33
CA TYR A 15 15.66 -20.07 -14.16
C TYR A 15 15.31 -21.45 -13.59
N ARG A 16 16.29 -22.18 -13.05
CA ARG A 16 16.10 -23.48 -12.38
C ARG A 16 15.32 -23.31 -11.08
N SER A 17 15.67 -22.31 -10.26
CA SER A 17 14.87 -21.87 -9.11
C SER A 17 13.41 -21.59 -9.49
N LYS A 18 13.16 -20.88 -10.61
CA LYS A 18 11.79 -20.64 -11.09
C LYS A 18 11.07 -21.92 -11.51
N GLN A 19 11.77 -22.86 -12.15
CA GLN A 19 11.19 -24.14 -12.55
C GLN A 19 10.85 -25.03 -11.35
N ASP A 20 11.73 -25.08 -10.34
CA ASP A 20 11.51 -25.84 -9.11
C ASP A 20 10.35 -25.23 -8.29
N PHE A 21 10.25 -23.90 -8.26
CA PHE A 21 9.14 -23.17 -7.63
C PHE A 21 7.79 -23.44 -8.31
N GLU A 22 7.76 -23.45 -9.65
CA GLU A 22 6.53 -23.75 -10.41
C GLU A 22 6.13 -25.24 -10.31
N LEU A 23 7.10 -26.15 -10.10
CA LEU A 23 6.86 -27.58 -9.87
C LEU A 23 6.29 -27.83 -8.46
N GLU A 24 6.84 -27.17 -7.43
CA GLU A 24 6.30 -27.21 -6.07
C GLU A 24 4.89 -26.59 -6.01
N ARG A 25 4.68 -25.43 -6.66
CA ARG A 25 3.37 -24.75 -6.74
C ARG A 25 2.27 -25.65 -7.32
N LYS A 26 2.61 -26.57 -8.22
CA LYS A 26 1.69 -27.51 -8.84
C LYS A 26 1.35 -28.71 -7.92
N ASN A 27 2.21 -29.01 -6.95
CA ASN A 27 2.08 -30.14 -6.03
C ASN A 27 1.36 -29.82 -4.71
N TYR A 28 1.16 -28.55 -4.35
CA TYR A 28 0.32 -28.22 -3.19
C TYR A 28 -1.17 -28.27 -3.57
N PRO A 29 -1.97 -29.17 -2.97
CA PRO A 29 -3.40 -29.16 -3.19
C PRO A 29 -3.97 -27.85 -2.65
N ARG A 30 -4.95 -27.33 -3.38
CA ARG A 30 -5.69 -26.06 -3.23
C ARG A 30 -6.29 -25.80 -1.82
N GLN A 31 -6.09 -26.69 -0.86
CA GLN A 31 -6.73 -26.75 0.46
C GLN A 31 -6.01 -25.95 1.56
N LEU A 32 -4.71 -25.62 1.42
CA LEU A 32 -3.96 -24.83 2.42
C LEU A 32 -4.09 -23.30 2.26
N CYS A 33 -4.80 -22.82 1.24
CA CYS A 33 -4.85 -21.39 0.92
C CYS A 33 -5.48 -20.55 2.04
N PHE A 34 -6.54 -21.05 2.68
CA PHE A 34 -7.27 -20.32 3.72
C PHE A 34 -6.54 -20.29 5.07
N ASP A 35 -5.88 -21.37 5.46
CA ASP A 35 -5.13 -21.41 6.72
C ASP A 35 -3.90 -20.50 6.65
N HIS A 36 -3.13 -20.60 5.56
CA HIS A 36 -1.98 -19.71 5.33
C HIS A 36 -2.42 -18.24 5.20
N PHE A 37 -3.56 -18.00 4.56
CA PHE A 37 -4.17 -16.67 4.46
C PHE A 37 -4.59 -16.13 5.83
N SER A 38 -5.26 -16.93 6.66
CA SER A 38 -5.76 -16.53 7.98
C SER A 38 -4.61 -16.17 8.92
N ILE A 39 -3.54 -16.97 8.93
CA ILE A 39 -2.32 -16.70 9.70
C ILE A 39 -1.67 -15.38 9.25
N LEU A 40 -1.55 -15.16 7.94
CA LEU A 40 -0.99 -13.93 7.39
C LEU A 40 -1.84 -12.71 7.74
N MET A 41 -3.16 -12.82 7.59
CA MET A 41 -4.14 -11.81 8.00
C MET A 41 -4.00 -11.46 9.47
N HIS A 42 -3.96 -12.47 10.35
CA HIS A 42 -3.81 -12.26 11.78
C HIS A 42 -2.50 -11.54 12.12
N ARG A 43 -1.38 -11.93 11.47
CA ARG A 43 -0.09 -11.24 11.63
C ARG A 43 -0.17 -9.77 11.21
N MET A 44 -0.75 -9.48 10.05
CA MET A 44 -0.91 -8.12 9.53
C MET A 44 -1.85 -7.28 10.41
N MET A 45 -2.93 -7.86 10.91
CA MET A 45 -3.87 -7.21 11.83
C MET A 45 -3.25 -6.89 13.18
N LEU A 46 -2.44 -7.78 13.75
CA LEU A 46 -1.69 -7.50 14.98
C LEU A 46 -0.67 -6.36 14.77
N GLN A 47 0.04 -6.37 13.63
CA GLN A 47 0.98 -5.30 13.29
C GLN A 47 0.27 -3.95 13.13
N LEU A 48 -0.92 -3.96 12.53
CA LEU A 48 -1.77 -2.77 12.42
C LEU A 48 -2.25 -2.28 13.80
N CYS A 49 -2.73 -3.20 14.64
CA CYS A 49 -3.19 -2.87 15.99
C CYS A 49 -2.08 -2.28 16.88
N ARG A 50 -0.82 -2.71 16.69
CA ARG A 50 0.33 -2.18 17.42
C ARG A 50 0.73 -0.78 16.95
N ASN A 51 0.64 -0.51 15.65
CA ASN A 51 1.06 0.76 15.06
C ASN A 51 -0.08 1.81 15.08
N ARG A 52 -0.64 2.10 16.26
CA ARG A 52 -1.67 3.15 16.43
C ARG A 52 -1.14 4.56 16.17
N ASP A 53 0.15 4.78 16.34
CA ASP A 53 0.81 6.07 16.14
C ASP A 53 0.60 6.62 14.72
N HIS A 54 0.57 5.73 13.72
CA HIS A 54 0.33 6.10 12.33
C HIS A 54 -1.09 6.69 12.13
N LEU A 55 -2.09 6.15 12.84
CA LEU A 55 -3.46 6.66 12.82
C LEU A 55 -3.54 8.06 13.46
N TYR A 56 -2.91 8.25 14.62
CA TYR A 56 -2.89 9.55 15.30
C TYR A 56 -2.21 10.62 14.45
N LEU A 57 -1.08 10.30 13.82
CA LEU A 57 -0.36 11.23 12.94
C LEU A 57 -1.22 11.63 11.74
N LYS A 58 -1.95 10.68 11.16
CA LYS A 58 -2.88 10.93 10.05
C LYS A 58 -3.99 11.90 10.47
N ILE A 59 -4.64 11.67 11.61
CA ILE A 59 -5.69 12.57 12.13
C ILE A 59 -5.13 13.98 12.36
N TYR A 60 -3.96 14.09 13.02
CA TYR A 60 -3.31 15.38 13.26
C TYR A 60 -3.02 16.13 11.96
N LEU A 61 -2.50 15.44 10.94
CA LEU A 61 -2.20 16.01 9.64
C LEU A 61 -3.46 16.56 8.94
N TYR A 62 -4.57 15.82 8.96
CA TYR A 62 -5.83 16.31 8.38
C TYR A 62 -6.39 17.52 9.12
N VAL A 63 -6.35 17.52 10.45
CA VAL A 63 -6.81 18.67 11.26
C VAL A 63 -5.94 19.90 11.00
N PHE A 64 -4.62 19.73 11.01
CA PHE A 64 -3.66 20.80 10.75
C PHE A 64 -3.84 21.40 9.34
N LEU A 65 -4.01 20.54 8.34
CA LEU A 65 -4.22 20.98 6.96
C LEU A 65 -5.57 21.68 6.80
N GLY A 66 -6.64 21.16 7.39
CA GLY A 66 -7.93 21.84 7.44
C GLY A 66 -7.85 23.23 8.05
N PHE A 67 -7.06 23.40 9.11
CA PHE A 67 -6.82 24.70 9.74
C PHE A 67 -6.07 25.67 8.81
N ILE A 68 -5.03 25.23 8.12
CA ILE A 68 -4.28 26.07 7.17
C ILE A 68 -5.16 26.56 6.02
N ILE A 69 -5.91 25.65 5.38
CA ILE A 69 -6.76 26.02 4.25
C ILE A 69 -7.95 26.86 4.71
N GLY A 70 -8.59 26.49 5.82
CA GLY A 70 -9.68 27.27 6.41
C GLY A 70 -9.23 28.70 6.76
N GLY A 71 -8.04 28.84 7.35
CA GLY A 71 -7.48 30.15 7.68
C GLY A 71 -7.09 30.98 6.46
N THR A 72 -6.63 30.36 5.37
CA THR A 72 -6.21 31.06 4.15
C THR A 72 -7.38 31.67 3.38
N PHE A 73 -8.56 31.04 3.43
CA PHE A 73 -9.76 31.49 2.74
C PHE A 73 -10.78 32.17 3.67
N ASN A 74 -10.34 32.63 4.84
CA ASN A 74 -11.20 33.37 5.76
C ASN A 74 -11.74 34.65 5.08
N ASP A 75 -13.02 34.96 5.30
CA ASP A 75 -13.73 36.15 4.77
C ASP A 75 -13.98 36.21 3.24
N MET A 76 -13.61 35.18 2.47
CA MET A 76 -13.79 35.16 1.00
C MET A 76 -15.24 34.90 0.54
N GLY A 77 -16.13 34.45 1.44
CA GLY A 77 -17.48 33.99 1.10
C GLY A 77 -18.59 35.05 1.10
N TYR A 78 -18.36 36.25 1.65
CA TYR A 78 -19.43 37.24 1.88
C TYR A 78 -19.76 38.10 0.64
N ASP A 79 -18.80 38.30 -0.27
CA ASP A 79 -18.94 39.17 -1.45
C ASP A 79 -19.08 38.37 -2.76
N GLY A 80 -20.17 38.59 -3.51
CA GLY A 80 -20.37 37.97 -4.83
C GLY A 80 -19.32 38.34 -5.89
N TYR A 81 -18.64 39.49 -5.71
CA TYR A 81 -17.52 39.91 -6.56
C TYR A 81 -16.29 39.00 -6.41
N LYS A 82 -16.14 38.34 -5.25
CA LYS A 82 -15.05 37.38 -4.97
C LYS A 82 -15.39 35.94 -5.33
N SER A 83 -16.40 35.71 -6.17
CA SER A 83 -16.84 34.36 -6.58
C SER A 83 -15.73 33.49 -7.19
N ILE A 84 -14.73 34.10 -7.84
CA ILE A 84 -13.55 33.38 -8.34
C ILE A 84 -12.71 32.75 -7.22
N TYR A 85 -12.68 33.36 -6.03
CA TYR A 85 -11.98 32.82 -4.86
C TYR A 85 -12.75 31.64 -4.25
N ASN A 86 -14.09 31.64 -4.31
CA ASN A 86 -14.91 30.49 -3.88
C ASN A 86 -14.69 29.27 -4.80
N LEU A 87 -14.54 29.49 -6.11
CA LEU A 87 -14.14 28.44 -7.05
C LEU A 87 -12.73 27.93 -6.75
N GLY A 88 -11.78 28.84 -6.46
CA GLY A 88 -10.43 28.48 -6.02
C GLY A 88 -10.45 27.60 -4.77
N PHE A 89 -11.25 27.96 -3.76
CA PHE A 89 -11.40 27.17 -2.54
C PHE A 89 -11.92 25.74 -2.83
N CYS A 90 -12.94 25.61 -3.68
CA CYS A 90 -13.48 24.30 -4.08
C CYS A 90 -12.40 23.44 -4.76
N PHE A 91 -11.68 24.00 -5.73
CA PHE A 91 -10.62 23.30 -6.44
C PHE A 91 -9.47 22.90 -5.52
N THR A 92 -8.99 23.81 -4.67
CA THR A 92 -7.94 23.54 -3.68
C THR A 92 -8.36 22.44 -2.71
N THR A 93 -9.60 22.46 -2.23
CA THR A 93 -10.13 21.44 -1.32
C THR A 93 -10.13 20.05 -1.98
N VAL A 94 -10.63 19.95 -3.21
CA VAL A 94 -10.64 18.67 -3.96
C VAL A 94 -9.22 18.16 -4.22
N LEU A 95 -8.29 19.04 -4.61
CA LEU A 95 -6.89 18.67 -4.82
C LEU A 95 -6.24 18.10 -3.57
N ILE A 96 -6.49 18.71 -2.41
CA ILE A 96 -5.97 18.25 -1.13
C ILE A 96 -6.54 16.89 -0.76
N PHE A 97 -7.85 16.70 -0.90
CA PHE A 97 -8.48 15.41 -0.63
C PHE A 97 -7.96 14.30 -1.55
N LEU A 98 -7.51 14.61 -2.76
CA LEU A 98 -6.87 13.65 -3.65
C LEU A 98 -5.40 13.40 -3.27
N TYR A 99 -4.64 14.46 -3.00
CA TYR A 99 -3.19 14.39 -2.83
C TYR A 99 -2.77 13.77 -1.50
N ILE A 100 -3.40 14.18 -0.40
CA ILE A 100 -3.03 13.75 0.95
C ILE A 100 -3.15 12.24 1.18
N PRO A 101 -4.22 11.53 0.78
CA PRO A 101 -4.25 10.07 0.91
C PRO A 101 -3.34 9.35 -0.08
N THR A 102 -3.04 9.96 -1.24
CA THR A 102 -2.22 9.32 -2.30
C THR A 102 -0.73 9.34 -1.97
N LEU A 103 -0.24 10.44 -1.38
CA LEU A 103 1.17 10.59 -0.99
C LEU A 103 1.74 9.44 -0.13
N PRO A 104 1.14 9.07 1.01
CA PRO A 104 1.69 8.01 1.87
C PRO A 104 1.64 6.65 1.19
N ILE A 105 0.66 6.41 0.30
CA ILE A 105 0.57 5.16 -0.47
C ILE A 105 1.79 5.04 -1.40
N LEU A 106 2.15 6.11 -2.08
CA LEU A 106 3.30 6.13 -2.99
C LEU A 106 4.63 5.89 -2.25
N LEU A 107 4.78 6.48 -1.06
CA LEU A 107 5.98 6.33 -0.23
C LEU A 107 6.12 4.93 0.38
N TRP A 108 5.01 4.33 0.77
CA TRP A 108 5.00 3.00 1.40
C TRP A 108 5.10 1.85 0.38
N PHE A 109 4.63 2.08 -0.85
CA PHE A 109 4.65 1.10 -1.92
C PHE A 109 6.02 0.39 -2.16
N PRO A 110 7.17 1.08 -2.26
CA PRO A 110 8.46 0.40 -2.48
C PRO A 110 8.82 -0.56 -1.34
N GLU A 111 8.51 -0.20 -0.09
CA GLU A 111 8.79 -1.06 1.06
C GLU A 111 7.99 -2.36 0.99
N VAL A 112 6.72 -2.27 0.58
CA VAL A 112 5.84 -3.43 0.37
C VAL A 112 6.35 -4.32 -0.72
N LEU A 113 6.77 -3.74 -1.85
CA LEU A 113 7.24 -4.52 -2.99
C LEU A 113 8.47 -5.36 -2.62
N VAL A 114 9.43 -4.76 -1.92
CA VAL A 114 10.64 -5.47 -1.48
C VAL A 114 10.29 -6.60 -0.49
N LEU A 115 9.31 -6.38 0.40
CA LEU A 115 8.87 -7.42 1.32
C LEU A 115 8.15 -8.57 0.59
N VAL A 116 7.25 -8.25 -0.33
CA VAL A 116 6.52 -9.22 -1.16
C VAL A 116 7.48 -10.06 -2.00
N GLU A 117 8.48 -9.43 -2.61
CA GLU A 117 9.47 -10.13 -3.42
C GLU A 117 10.24 -11.15 -2.57
N ARG A 118 10.66 -10.76 -1.36
CA ARG A 118 11.37 -11.66 -0.43
C ARG A 118 10.50 -12.82 0.03
N GLU A 119 9.27 -12.57 0.45
CA GLU A 119 8.36 -13.60 0.95
C GLU A 119 7.89 -14.54 -0.18
N CYS A 120 7.70 -14.01 -1.39
CA CYS A 120 7.35 -14.80 -2.57
C CYS A 120 8.54 -15.62 -3.08
N PHE A 121 9.75 -15.06 -3.08
CA PHE A 121 10.95 -15.79 -3.50
C PHE A 121 11.25 -16.97 -2.56
N ASN A 122 10.95 -16.81 -1.26
CA ASN A 122 11.14 -17.88 -0.28
C ASN A 122 10.01 -18.92 -0.26
N GLY A 123 8.98 -18.78 -1.11
CA GLY A 123 7.88 -19.73 -1.22
C GLY A 123 6.93 -19.76 -0.03
N TRP A 124 6.99 -18.76 0.86
CA TRP A 124 6.18 -18.75 2.08
C TRP A 124 4.70 -18.45 1.79
N TYR A 125 4.42 -17.59 0.81
CA TYR A 125 3.06 -17.19 0.46
C TYR A 125 2.86 -17.06 -1.06
N ASN A 126 1.65 -17.39 -1.51
CA ASN A 126 1.22 -17.06 -2.86
C ASN A 126 0.91 -15.56 -2.97
N ILE A 127 1.24 -14.96 -4.12
CA ILE A 127 1.01 -13.53 -4.36
C ILE A 127 -0.48 -13.15 -4.22
N SER A 128 -1.38 -14.01 -4.70
CA SER A 128 -2.83 -13.76 -4.64
C SER A 128 -3.37 -13.77 -3.20
N SER A 129 -2.94 -14.71 -2.35
CA SER A 129 -3.35 -14.74 -0.95
C SER A 129 -2.78 -13.56 -0.16
N TYR A 130 -1.56 -13.13 -0.50
CA TYR A 130 -0.95 -11.95 0.10
C TYR A 130 -1.73 -10.67 -0.21
N PHE A 131 -2.09 -10.44 -1.48
CA PHE A 131 -2.87 -9.25 -1.86
C PHE A 131 -4.27 -9.23 -1.25
N LEU A 132 -4.94 -10.39 -1.15
CA LEU A 132 -6.22 -10.48 -0.45
C LEU A 132 -6.07 -10.14 1.04
N ALA A 133 -5.05 -10.68 1.72
CA ALA A 133 -4.84 -10.46 3.15
C ALA A 133 -4.52 -8.99 3.44
N LEU A 134 -3.68 -8.42 2.57
CA LEU A 134 -3.35 -7.00 2.60
C LEU A 134 -4.59 -6.13 2.39
N THR A 135 -5.43 -6.46 1.40
CA THR A 135 -6.65 -5.69 1.11
C THR A 135 -7.62 -5.68 2.29
N ILE A 136 -7.90 -6.85 2.89
CA ILE A 136 -8.81 -6.91 4.05
C ILE A 136 -8.22 -6.16 5.24
N THR A 137 -6.92 -6.33 5.52
CA THR A 137 -6.26 -5.58 6.60
C THR A 137 -6.36 -4.06 6.37
N LYS A 138 -6.17 -3.60 5.13
CA LYS A 138 -6.28 -2.18 4.77
C LYS A 138 -7.70 -1.64 4.84
N ILE A 139 -8.71 -2.44 4.51
CA ILE A 139 -10.11 -2.06 4.71
C ILE A 139 -10.42 -1.98 6.21
N ALA A 140 -9.94 -2.93 7.02
CA ALA A 140 -10.10 -2.92 8.47
C ALA A 140 -9.42 -1.70 9.11
N GLU A 141 -8.24 -1.30 8.62
CA GLU A 141 -7.56 -0.05 9.01
C GLU A 141 -8.43 1.19 8.76
N GLN A 142 -9.08 1.27 7.59
CA GLN A 142 -9.97 2.39 7.27
C GLN A 142 -11.22 2.42 8.15
N VAL A 143 -11.82 1.24 8.43
CA VAL A 143 -13.02 1.14 9.28
C VAL A 143 -12.69 1.45 10.74
N SER A 144 -11.55 0.99 11.26
CA SER A 144 -11.11 1.25 12.63
C SER A 144 -10.69 2.71 12.86
N SER A 145 -10.44 3.48 11.80
CA SER A 145 -10.05 4.89 11.85
C SER A 145 -11.23 5.86 11.79
N ARG A 146 -12.47 5.39 11.58
CA ARG A 146 -13.69 6.17 11.76
C ARG A 146 -14.19 6.04 13.19
#